data_AF-A0A158P063-F1
#
_entry.id   AF-A0A158P063-F1
#
_cell.length_a   1.000
_cell.length_b   1.000
_cell.length_c   1.000
_cell.angle_alpha   90.00
_cell.angle_beta   90.00
_cell.angle_gamma   90.00
#
_symmetry.space_group_name_H-M   'P 1'
#
loop_
_entity.id
_entity.type
_entity.pdbx_description
1 polymer ?
#
loop_
_entity_poly.entity_id
_entity_poly.type
_entity_poly.pdbx_seq_one_letter_code
_entity_poly.pdbx_strand_id
1 'polypeptide(L)'
;MQIVLNTLTMCCLGFFTIIGKLIANATYETLWYDMPINTNRIIIFIIMRSQKQLTITAGKMMDMSFETFTNIMKTTASYISVLNAMY
;
A
#
# COMPACT_ATOMS: atom_id res chain seq x y z
N MET A 1 -17.94 7.26 14.27
CA MET A 1 -16.91 8.21 13.78
C MET A 1 -15.48 7.65 13.84
N GLN A 2 -15.03 6.98 14.92
CA GLN A 2 -13.68 6.37 14.97
C GLN A 2 -13.40 5.32 13.88
N ILE A 3 -14.35 4.41 13.61
CA ILE A 3 -14.12 3.27 12.70
C ILE A 3 -13.89 3.78 11.26
N VAL A 4 -14.69 4.75 10.81
CA VAL A 4 -14.58 5.34 9.46
C VAL A 4 -13.26 6.08 9.28
N LEU A 5 -12.80 6.82 10.30
CA LEU A 5 -11.50 7.50 10.28
C LEU A 5 -10.33 6.51 10.23
N ASN A 6 -10.42 5.41 10.98
CA ASN A 6 -9.40 4.37 10.98
C ASN A 6 -9.37 3.60 9.64
N THR A 7 -10.52 3.36 9.03
CA THR A 7 -10.57 2.78 7.67
C THR A 7 -10.05 3.74 6.60
N LEU A 8 -10.28 5.04 6.76
CA LEU A 8 -9.79 6.06 5.82
C LEU A 8 -8.26 6.20 5.89
N THR A 9 -7.70 6.23 7.11
CA THR A 9 -6.24 6.28 7.31
C THR A 9 -5.56 5.03 6.75
N MET A 10 -6.14 3.84 6.95
CA MET A 10 -5.65 2.60 6.32
C MET A 10 -5.73 2.63 4.80
N CYS A 11 -6.81 3.18 4.23
CA CYS A 11 -6.97 3.33 2.78
C CYS A 11 -5.92 4.28 2.18
N CYS A 12 -5.71 5.45 2.80
CA CYS A 12 -4.69 6.40 2.36
C CYS A 12 -3.29 5.80 2.42
N LEU A 13 -2.94 5.11 3.51
CA LEU A 13 -1.65 4.42 3.65
C LEU A 13 -1.46 3.36 2.56
N GLY A 14 -2.48 2.54 2.30
CA GLY A 14 -2.45 1.56 1.21
C GLY A 14 -2.24 2.20 -0.17
N PHE A 15 -2.94 3.29 -0.47
CA PHE A 15 -2.82 4.00 -1.75
C PHE A 15 -1.39 4.54 -1.99
N PHE A 16 -0.78 5.17 -0.98
CA PHE A 16 0.60 5.64 -1.09
C PHE A 16 1.60 4.50 -1.33
N THR A 17 1.40 3.33 -0.70
CA THR A 17 2.27 2.18 -0.93
C THR A 17 2.16 1.60 -2.34
N ILE A 18 0.96 1.59 -2.92
CA ILE A 18 0.73 1.14 -4.30
C ILE A 18 1.41 2.10 -5.28
N ILE A 19 1.20 3.42 -5.11
CA ILE A 19 1.85 4.45 -5.93
C ILE A 19 3.37 4.35 -5.85
N GLY A 20 3.94 4.15 -4.66
CA GLY A 20 5.38 3.97 -4.49
C GLY A 20 5.94 2.77 -5.26
N LYS A 21 5.27 1.61 -5.19
CA LYS A 21 5.65 0.42 -5.98
C LYS A 21 5.55 0.66 -7.49
N LEU A 22 4.52 1.37 -7.92
CA LEU A 22 4.27 1.66 -9.34
C LEU A 22 5.36 2.58 -9.92
N ILE A 23 5.74 3.62 -9.17
CA ILE A 23 6.86 4.51 -9.52
C ILE A 23 8.17 3.74 -9.55
N ALA A 24 8.43 2.85 -8.58
CA ALA A 24 9.64 2.03 -8.56
C ALA A 24 9.73 1.14 -9.80
N ASN A 25 8.62 0.51 -10.18
CA ASN A 25 8.55 -0.37 -11.34
C ASN A 25 8.76 0.43 -12.64
N ALA A 26 8.06 1.56 -12.78
CA ALA A 26 8.23 2.44 -13.93
C ALA A 26 9.68 2.95 -14.06
N THR A 27 10.33 3.26 -12.94
CA THR A 27 11.73 3.69 -12.92
C THR A 27 12.69 2.55 -13.28
N TYR A 28 12.40 1.32 -12.82
CA TYR A 28 13.20 0.13 -13.13
C TYR A 28 13.17 -0.22 -14.63
N GLU A 29 12.01 -0.06 -15.28
CA GLU A 29 11.82 -0.29 -16.72
C GLU A 29 12.48 0.80 -17.60
N THR A 30 12.96 1.91 -17.02
CA THR A 30 13.73 2.90 -17.80
C THR A 30 15.15 2.39 -18.09
N LEU A 31 15.77 2.86 -19.18
CA LEU A 31 17.19 2.60 -19.50
C LEU A 31 18.13 3.37 -18.56
N TRP A 32 18.00 3.16 -17.25
CA TRP A 32 18.77 3.84 -16.20
C TRP A 32 20.29 3.59 -16.31
N TYR A 33 20.68 2.48 -16.93
CA TYR A 33 22.06 2.09 -17.18
C TYR A 33 22.74 2.94 -18.27
N ASP A 34 21.98 3.52 -19.20
CA ASP A 34 22.50 4.42 -20.25
C ASP A 34 22.45 5.90 -19.85
N MET A 35 21.96 6.22 -18.64
CA MET A 35 21.90 7.59 -18.15
C MET A 35 23.21 8.06 -17.51
N PRO A 36 23.48 9.39 -17.51
CA PRO A 36 24.63 9.95 -16.82
C PRO A 36 24.65 9.56 -15.32
N ILE A 37 25.87 9.34 -14.79
CA ILE A 37 26.14 8.83 -13.43
C ILE A 37 25.31 9.53 -12.33
N ASN A 38 25.10 10.84 -12.46
CA ASN A 38 24.35 11.63 -11.49
C ASN A 38 22.88 11.21 -11.39
N THR A 39 22.23 10.98 -12.53
CA THR A 39 20.82 10.55 -12.59
C THR A 39 20.68 9.09 -12.20
N ASN A 40 21.63 8.25 -12.60
CA ASN A 40 21.64 6.83 -12.26
C ASN A 40 21.70 6.60 -10.73
N ARG A 41 22.54 7.35 -10.01
CA ARG A 41 22.56 7.31 -8.53
C ARG A 41 21.22 7.67 -7.91
N ILE A 42 20.55 8.71 -8.41
CA ILE A 42 19.24 9.14 -7.90
C ILE A 42 18.19 8.06 -8.14
N ILE A 43 18.18 7.44 -9.32
CA ILE A 43 17.27 6.34 -9.67
C ILE A 43 17.46 5.15 -8.72
N ILE A 44 18.71 4.75 -8.45
CA ILE A 44 19.01 3.67 -7.51
C ILE A 44 18.49 4.00 -6.10
N PHE A 45 18.64 5.25 -5.64
CA PHE A 45 18.07 5.68 -4.35
C PHE A 45 16.55 5.63 -4.33
N ILE A 46 15.88 6.03 -5.40
CA ILE A 46 14.42 5.96 -5.54
C ILE A 46 13.94 4.51 -5.50
N ILE A 47 14.59 3.60 -6.25
CA ILE A 47 14.26 2.18 -6.27
C ILE A 47 14.46 1.57 -4.89
N MET A 48 15.61 1.81 -4.23
CA MET A 48 15.88 1.31 -2.87
C MET A 48 14.88 1.83 -1.82
N ARG A 49 14.51 3.12 -1.90
CA ARG A 49 13.52 3.70 -0.98
C ARG A 49 12.14 3.10 -1.17
N SER A 50 11.75 2.86 -2.42
CA SER A 50 10.42 2.35 -2.78
C SER A 50 10.27 0.84 -2.55
N GLN A 51 11.36 0.09 -2.63
CA GLN A 51 11.38 -1.33 -2.28
C GLN A 51 11.34 -1.60 -0.77
N LYS A 52 11.70 -0.60 0.05
CA LYS A 52 11.55 -0.69 1.50
C LYS A 52 10.06 -0.64 1.82
N GLN A 53 9.40 -1.79 1.75
CA GLN A 53 8.00 -1.94 2.06
C GLN A 53 7.77 -1.34 3.44
N LEU A 54 6.93 -0.31 3.53
CA LEU A 54 6.33 0.07 4.80
C LEU A 54 5.40 -1.08 5.20
N THR A 55 5.98 -2.20 5.64
CA THR A 55 5.29 -3.23 6.39
C THR A 55 4.96 -2.60 7.73
N ILE A 56 3.85 -1.87 7.76
CA ILE A 56 3.28 -1.40 9.00
C ILE A 56 2.64 -2.63 9.63
N THR A 57 3.36 -3.30 10.50
CA THR A 57 2.84 -4.46 11.21
C THR A 57 1.90 -3.96 12.31
N ALA A 58 0.60 -4.24 12.20
CA ALA A 58 -0.35 -3.95 13.27
C ALA A 58 -0.02 -4.85 14.47
N GLY A 59 0.45 -4.24 15.56
CA GLY A 59 0.70 -4.94 16.82
C GLY A 59 1.67 -6.13 16.74
N LYS A 60 2.55 -6.18 15.73
CA LYS A 60 3.47 -7.30 15.48
C LYS A 60 2.79 -8.64 15.12
N MET A 61 1.48 -8.64 14.89
CA MET A 61 0.67 -9.84 14.66
C MET A 61 0.19 -9.97 13.21
N MET A 62 0.03 -8.86 12.49
CA MET A 62 -0.46 -8.89 11.11
C MET A 62 0.22 -7.82 10.26
N ASP A 63 0.79 -8.21 9.14
CA ASP A 63 1.27 -7.27 8.14
C ASP A 63 0.06 -6.58 7.52
N MET A 64 0.00 -5.25 7.65
CA MET A 64 -1.05 -4.45 7.01
C MET A 64 -0.72 -4.33 5.52
N SER A 65 -1.11 -5.36 4.78
CA SER A 65 -1.08 -5.40 3.33
C SER A 65 -2.45 -5.03 2.76
N PHE A 66 -2.48 -4.73 1.45
CA PHE A 66 -3.73 -4.48 0.73
C PHE A 66 -4.70 -5.67 0.78
N GLU A 67 -4.17 -6.88 0.84
CA GLU A 67 -4.96 -8.11 0.99
C GLU A 67 -5.70 -8.13 2.34
N THR A 68 -5.02 -7.75 3.41
CA THR A 68 -5.62 -7.63 4.73
C THR A 68 -6.72 -6.59 4.77
N PHE A 69 -6.50 -5.44 4.13
CA PHE A 69 -7.52 -4.38 4.00
C PHE A 69 -8.76 -4.85 3.24
N THR A 70 -8.58 -5.49 2.09
CA THR A 70 -9.71 -5.99 1.28
C THR A 70 -10.49 -7.06 2.02
N ASN A 71 -9.83 -7.90 2.82
CA ASN A 71 -10.50 -8.88 3.67
C ASN A 71 -11.30 -8.22 4.80
N ILE A 72 -10.79 -7.18 5.44
CA ILE A 72 -11.53 -6.40 6.45
C ILE A 72 -12.77 -5.73 5.81
N MET A 73 -12.63 -5.17 4.61
CA MET A 73 -13.75 -4.54 3.89
C MET A 73 -14.83 -5.56 3.49
N LYS A 74 -14.43 -6.75 3.01
CA LYS A 74 -15.36 -7.84 2.68
C LYS A 74 -16.13 -8.33 3.90
N THR A 75 -15.44 -8.54 5.02
CA THR A 75 -16.07 -9.01 6.25
C THR A 75 -17.04 -7.98 6.82
N THR A 76 -16.66 -6.70 6.85
CA THR A 76 -17.60 -5.63 7.27
C THR A 76 -18.82 -5.54 6.37
N ALA A 77 -18.67 -5.61 5.04
CA ALA A 77 -19.79 -5.64 4.12
C ALA A 77 -20.70 -6.88 4.33
N SER A 78 -20.09 -8.05 4.58
CA SER A 78 -20.83 -9.28 4.91
C SER A 78 -21.65 -9.12 6.19
N TYR A 79 -21.07 -8.54 7.25
CA TYR A 79 -21.80 -8.30 8.50
C TYR A 79 -22.98 -7.35 8.29
N ILE A 80 -22.77 -6.24 7.56
CA ILE A 80 -23.84 -5.30 7.24
C ILE A 80 -24.94 -5.98 6.42
N SER A 81 -24.58 -6.82 5.44
CA SER A 81 -25.55 -7.54 4.61
C SER A 81 -26.41 -8.52 5.41
N VAL A 82 -25.81 -9.24 6.37
CA VAL A 82 -26.56 -10.14 7.27
C VAL A 82 -27.51 -9.33 8.16
N LEU A 83 -27.02 -8.21 8.70
CA LEU A 83 -27.80 -7.36 9.60
C LEU A 83 -29.00 -6.73 8.86
N ASN A 84 -28.82 -6.33 7.60
CA ASN A 84 -29.88 -5.82 6.72
C ASN A 84 -30.81 -6.91 6.16
N ALA A 85 -30.44 -8.19 6.23
CA ALA A 85 -31.32 -9.29 5.85
C ALA A 85 -32.17 -9.78 7.03
N MET A 86 -31.68 -9.57 8.25
CA MET A 86 -32.35 -9.95 9.51
C MET A 86 -33.31 -8.87 10.02
N TYR A 87 -33.10 -7.61 9.63
CA TYR A 87 -33.94 -6.46 9.96
C TYR A 87 -34.54 -5.88 8.67
#